data_AF-A0AB37UM21-F1
#
_entry.id   AF-A0AB37UM21-F1
#
_cell.length_a   1.000
_cell.length_b   1.000
_cell.length_c   1.000
_cell.angle_alpha   90.00
_cell.angle_beta   90.00
_cell.angle_gamma   90.00
#
_symmetry.space_group_name_H-M   'P 1'
#
loop_
_entity.id
_entity.type
_entity.pdbx_description
1 polymer ?
#
loop_
_entity_poly.entity_id
_entity_poly.type
_entity_poly.pdbx_seq_one_letter_code
_entity_poly.pdbx_strand_id
1 'polypeptide(L)'
;MYRFKNIKSRVLKYFSLSLLVAALAIAPSPFNRSHDFPIAQTTAQAQTPLRPENNSTQFVIAQAPAAKPEPAAAEEKEELIDFFAMGMGALAGLVLFIYGVTRLSEGLEDMGTERMRGFLSKCTTNRFAGVVTGAIATTLLESSSVTIIMTIAMVSAGVLTFVQSLGVVLGANIGTAVGAQIISLDIEQYIPLLMFAGLLLLFLEKTKTWKNLGIVLLGFGLMFYGLEAIDEAMKPFRTYEPFIDLMETLGNNPILGAAVGALFTVIIQSSSATVAIVITLASSGLISLPAGVAIMLGAEVGTCADTLIATIGRGRPALRTGAFHFGFNLVSAILGIIFAPLLVQLVLSFSGGAGVGRQVANAQILFNGIGVLVMVIFLPAIAQILQRLIPDTGNDLKLKPETVQAAR
;
A
#
# COMPACT_ATOMS: atom_id res chain seq x y z
N MET A 1 -0.96 23.80 23.91
CA MET A 1 -1.41 22.42 23.55
C MET A 1 -1.03 21.98 22.12
N TYR A 2 -0.82 22.90 21.16
CA TYR A 2 -0.36 22.59 19.78
C TYR A 2 1.09 22.04 19.71
N ARG A 3 1.99 22.53 20.58
CA ARG A 3 3.43 22.15 20.61
C ARG A 3 3.70 20.68 20.98
N PHE A 4 2.87 20.06 21.82
CA PHE A 4 3.04 18.65 22.22
C PHE A 4 2.60 17.64 21.14
N LYS A 5 1.74 18.07 20.20
CA LYS A 5 1.18 17.22 19.14
C LYS A 5 2.20 16.97 18.02
N ASN A 6 3.01 17.98 17.68
CA ASN A 6 4.10 17.87 16.70
C ASN A 6 5.28 17.03 17.20
N ILE A 7 5.48 16.94 18.51
CA ILE A 7 6.58 16.13 19.08
C ILE A 7 6.24 14.63 18.95
N LYS A 8 5.00 14.22 19.23
CA LYS A 8 4.60 12.80 19.14
C LYS A 8 4.57 12.25 17.71
N SER A 9 4.12 13.00 16.70
CA SER A 9 4.16 12.52 15.31
C SER A 9 5.59 12.48 14.75
N ARG A 10 6.45 13.41 15.15
CA ARG A 10 7.89 13.37 14.82
C ARG A 10 8.56 12.18 15.47
N VAL A 11 8.33 11.92 16.76
CA VAL A 11 8.90 10.75 17.45
C VAL A 11 8.45 9.45 16.80
N LEU A 12 7.17 9.34 16.38
CA LEU A 12 6.70 8.14 15.69
C LEU A 12 7.30 7.98 14.29
N LYS A 13 7.48 9.08 13.54
CA LYS A 13 8.19 9.08 12.23
C LYS A 13 9.68 8.75 12.38
N TYR A 14 10.35 9.24 13.43
CA TYR A 14 11.75 8.91 13.71
C TYR A 14 11.90 7.49 14.25
N PHE A 15 10.90 6.98 14.98
CA PHE A 15 10.87 5.60 15.44
C PHE A 15 10.72 4.63 14.28
N SER A 16 9.77 4.85 13.36
CA SER A 16 9.66 4.03 12.14
C SER A 16 10.90 4.11 11.26
N LEU A 17 11.45 5.32 11.06
CA LEU A 17 12.70 5.50 10.32
C LEU A 17 13.86 4.77 11.01
N SER A 18 13.94 4.81 12.34
CA SER A 18 14.97 4.08 13.10
C SER A 18 14.79 2.56 13.03
N LEU A 19 13.55 2.07 12.97
CA LEU A 19 13.24 0.64 12.84
C LEU A 19 13.57 0.14 11.43
N LEU A 20 13.31 0.95 10.41
CA LEU A 20 13.72 0.70 9.02
C LEU A 20 15.25 0.68 8.88
N VAL A 21 15.95 1.66 9.45
CA VAL A 21 17.42 1.72 9.44
C VAL A 21 18.02 0.57 10.23
N ALA A 22 17.44 0.19 11.39
CA ALA A 22 17.89 -0.96 12.17
C ALA A 22 17.65 -2.28 11.43
N ALA A 23 16.50 -2.45 10.76
CA ALA A 23 16.23 -3.62 9.93
C ALA A 23 17.23 -3.75 8.77
N LEU A 24 17.58 -2.63 8.13
CA LEU A 24 18.61 -2.58 7.08
C LEU A 24 20.04 -2.81 7.63
N ALA A 25 20.32 -2.44 8.88
CA ALA A 25 21.63 -2.62 9.52
C ALA A 25 21.86 -4.04 10.08
N ILE A 26 20.80 -4.82 10.30
CA ILE A 26 20.87 -6.22 10.75
C ILE A 26 21.06 -7.18 9.55
N ALA A 27 20.91 -6.70 8.31
CA ALA A 27 21.38 -7.43 7.13
C ALA A 27 22.93 -7.50 7.15
N PRO A 28 23.55 -8.64 6.82
CA PRO A 28 25.00 -8.78 6.84
C PRO A 28 25.65 -7.71 5.93
N SER A 29 26.55 -6.92 6.52
CA SER A 29 27.25 -5.79 5.89
C SER A 29 27.85 -6.17 4.53
N PRO A 30 27.45 -5.52 3.41
CA PRO A 30 28.06 -5.73 2.10
C PRO A 30 29.40 -4.99 1.93
N PHE A 31 29.82 -4.19 2.92
CA PHE A 31 31.00 -3.31 2.78
C PHE A 31 32.35 -4.00 2.92
N ASN A 32 32.40 -5.34 2.99
CA ASN A 32 33.65 -6.08 3.12
C ASN A 32 33.98 -6.92 1.88
N ARG A 33 33.96 -6.32 0.68
CA ARG A 33 34.68 -6.86 -0.49
C ARG A 33 35.23 -5.72 -1.35
N SER A 34 36.55 -5.67 -1.46
CA SER A 34 37.30 -4.86 -2.42
C SER A 34 37.03 -5.36 -3.84
N HIS A 35 36.41 -4.56 -4.70
CA HIS A 35 36.34 -4.85 -6.13
C HIS A 35 36.66 -3.61 -6.98
N ASP A 36 37.66 -3.77 -7.83
CA ASP A 36 38.06 -2.87 -8.90
C ASP A 36 36.92 -2.73 -9.94
N PHE A 37 36.63 -1.51 -10.36
CA PHE A 37 35.61 -1.20 -11.36
C PHE A 37 36.15 -1.40 -12.79
N PRO A 38 35.50 -2.20 -13.66
CA PRO A 38 35.75 -2.13 -15.10
C PRO A 38 34.85 -1.06 -15.73
N ILE A 39 35.47 -0.08 -16.39
CA ILE A 39 34.80 0.94 -17.21
C ILE A 39 34.32 0.26 -18.51
N ALA A 40 33.01 0.17 -18.72
CA ALA A 40 32.44 -0.30 -19.98
C ALA A 40 32.68 0.74 -21.10
N GLN A 41 33.47 0.36 -22.11
CA GLN A 41 33.58 1.10 -23.37
C GLN A 41 32.41 0.68 -24.29
N THR A 42 31.43 1.56 -24.44
CA THR A 42 30.35 1.40 -25.43
C THR A 42 30.92 1.63 -26.84
N THR A 43 31.02 0.57 -27.64
CA THR A 43 31.27 0.69 -29.09
C THR A 43 29.93 0.69 -29.83
N ALA A 44 29.53 1.85 -30.36
CA ALA A 44 28.39 1.96 -31.26
C ALA A 44 28.79 1.45 -32.66
N GLN A 45 28.15 0.39 -33.15
CA GLN A 45 28.25 -0.02 -34.56
C GLN A 45 27.20 0.74 -35.39
N ALA A 46 27.67 1.64 -36.25
CA ALA A 46 26.84 2.31 -37.26
C ALA A 46 26.70 1.40 -38.50
N GLN A 47 25.46 1.11 -38.91
CA GLN A 47 25.17 0.42 -40.17
C GLN A 47 25.41 1.37 -41.36
N THR A 48 26.18 0.91 -42.36
CA THR A 48 26.50 1.63 -43.60
C THR A 48 25.45 1.33 -44.70
N PRO A 49 25.13 2.24 -45.63
CA PRO A 49 24.06 2.02 -46.63
C PRO A 49 24.54 1.21 -47.85
N LEU A 50 23.61 0.45 -48.44
CA LEU A 50 23.79 -0.40 -49.62
C LEU A 50 24.09 0.40 -50.90
N ARG A 51 25.08 -0.04 -51.68
CA ARG A 51 25.36 0.39 -53.07
C ARG A 51 25.12 -0.82 -54.01
N PRO A 52 24.55 -0.65 -55.22
CA PRO A 52 24.27 -1.76 -56.11
C PRO A 52 25.48 -2.06 -57.01
N GLU A 53 25.79 -3.34 -57.21
CA GLU A 53 26.71 -3.79 -58.27
C GLU A 53 26.15 -4.96 -59.09
N ASN A 54 26.69 -5.04 -60.30
CA ASN A 54 26.19 -5.61 -61.54
C ASN A 54 26.05 -7.14 -61.59
N ASN A 55 25.10 -7.56 -62.43
CA ASN A 55 24.93 -8.92 -62.95
C ASN A 55 26.19 -9.49 -63.59
N SER A 56 26.57 -10.71 -63.17
CA SER A 56 27.06 -11.73 -64.09
C SER A 56 26.68 -13.13 -63.57
N THR A 57 25.91 -13.85 -64.38
CA THR A 57 25.36 -15.16 -64.08
C THR A 57 26.44 -16.22 -64.18
N GLN A 58 26.93 -16.74 -63.04
CA GLN A 58 27.66 -18.00 -62.98
C GLN A 58 26.73 -19.11 -62.48
N PHE A 59 26.51 -20.12 -63.32
CA PHE A 59 25.90 -21.39 -62.91
C PHE A 59 26.94 -22.20 -62.11
N VAL A 60 26.79 -22.22 -60.79
CA VAL A 60 27.54 -23.11 -59.90
C VAL A 60 26.65 -24.30 -59.56
N ILE A 61 27.11 -25.51 -59.89
CA ILE A 61 26.48 -26.78 -59.50
C ILE A 61 26.49 -26.85 -57.96
N ALA A 62 25.30 -26.96 -57.36
CA ALA A 62 25.12 -27.01 -55.91
C ALA A 62 25.80 -28.27 -55.32
N GLN A 63 26.97 -28.08 -54.71
CA GLN A 63 27.45 -29.01 -53.69
C GLN A 63 26.60 -28.82 -52.44
N ALA A 64 26.15 -29.92 -51.84
CA ALA A 64 25.44 -29.90 -50.56
C ALA A 64 26.30 -29.15 -49.52
N PRO A 65 25.74 -28.19 -48.76
CA PRO A 65 26.51 -27.47 -47.77
C PRO A 65 27.04 -28.44 -46.71
N ALA A 66 28.33 -28.37 -46.44
CA ALA A 66 28.95 -29.05 -45.30
C ALA A 66 28.18 -28.69 -44.03
N ALA A 67 28.00 -29.67 -43.14
CA ALA A 67 27.35 -29.48 -41.85
C ALA A 67 27.96 -28.25 -41.14
N LYS A 68 27.10 -27.29 -40.77
CA LYS A 68 27.51 -26.17 -39.93
C LYS A 68 28.17 -26.73 -38.67
N PRO A 69 29.31 -26.18 -38.20
CA PRO A 69 29.76 -26.49 -36.85
C PRO A 69 28.63 -26.17 -35.88
N GLU A 70 28.34 -27.08 -34.96
CA GLU A 70 27.43 -26.84 -33.85
C GLU A 70 27.77 -25.47 -33.23
N PRO A 71 26.76 -24.63 -32.94
CA PRO A 71 27.03 -23.43 -32.17
C PRO A 71 27.67 -23.88 -30.86
N ALA A 72 28.88 -23.36 -30.58
CA ALA A 72 29.53 -23.54 -29.31
C ALA A 72 28.50 -23.24 -28.22
N ALA A 73 28.31 -24.17 -27.28
CA ALA A 73 27.45 -23.99 -26.13
C ALA A 73 27.75 -22.61 -25.54
N ALA A 74 26.79 -21.69 -25.62
CA ALA A 74 26.91 -20.43 -24.92
C ALA A 74 27.10 -20.81 -23.46
N GLU A 75 28.26 -20.48 -22.89
CA GLU A 75 28.45 -20.52 -21.46
C GLU A 75 27.33 -19.67 -20.86
N GLU A 76 26.30 -20.31 -20.29
CA GLU A 76 25.37 -19.65 -19.39
C GLU A 76 26.24 -19.09 -18.26
N LYS A 77 26.59 -17.80 -18.37
CA LYS A 77 27.09 -17.07 -17.22
C LYS A 77 25.99 -17.16 -16.18
N GLU A 78 26.20 -17.97 -15.14
CA GLU A 78 25.45 -17.82 -13.90
C GLU A 78 25.46 -16.33 -13.57
N GLU A 79 24.30 -15.69 -13.72
CA GLU A 79 24.12 -14.29 -13.44
C GLU A 79 24.26 -14.16 -11.92
N LEU A 80 25.49 -13.93 -11.46
CA LEU A 80 25.81 -13.73 -10.06
C LEU A 80 24.92 -12.60 -9.54
N ILE A 81 24.01 -12.95 -8.64
CA ILE A 81 23.08 -12.02 -8.02
C ILE A 81 23.88 -10.93 -7.29
N ASP A 82 23.86 -9.72 -7.83
CA ASP A 82 24.43 -8.55 -7.17
C ASP A 82 23.45 -8.02 -6.13
N PHE A 83 23.48 -8.63 -4.94
CA PHE A 83 22.64 -8.24 -3.81
C PHE A 83 22.78 -6.77 -3.43
N PHE A 84 23.95 -6.16 -3.66
CA PHE A 84 24.16 -4.75 -3.34
C PHE A 84 23.43 -3.86 -4.35
N ALA A 85 23.61 -4.10 -5.65
CA ALA A 85 22.89 -3.37 -6.70
C ALA A 85 21.38 -3.52 -6.56
N MET A 86 20.89 -4.73 -6.30
CA MET A 86 19.48 -5.00 -6.04
C MET A 86 18.97 -4.25 -4.81
N GLY A 87 19.70 -4.33 -3.69
CA GLY A 87 19.34 -3.64 -2.45
C GLY A 87 19.28 -2.12 -2.64
N MET A 88 20.23 -1.54 -3.38
CA MET A 88 20.26 -0.11 -3.69
C MET A 88 19.13 0.30 -4.64
N GLY A 89 18.84 -0.51 -5.66
CA GLY A 89 17.72 -0.28 -6.58
C GLY A 89 16.37 -0.32 -5.88
N ALA A 90 16.15 -1.37 -5.08
CA ALA A 90 14.93 -1.52 -4.29
C ALA A 90 14.76 -0.40 -3.26
N LEU A 91 15.86 0.01 -2.60
CA LEU A 91 15.83 1.13 -1.65
C LEU A 91 15.49 2.46 -2.35
N ALA A 92 16.08 2.73 -3.51
CA ALA A 92 15.78 3.92 -4.30
C ALA A 92 14.30 3.94 -4.72
N GLY A 93 13.78 2.81 -5.24
CA GLY A 93 12.37 2.66 -5.58
C GLY A 93 11.46 2.84 -4.37
N LEU A 94 11.80 2.25 -3.22
CA LEU A 94 11.03 2.38 -1.97
C LEU A 94 10.97 3.83 -1.47
N VAL A 95 12.07 4.57 -1.55
CA VAL A 95 12.10 5.99 -1.17
C VAL A 95 11.19 6.81 -2.09
N LEU A 96 11.27 6.60 -3.40
CA LEU A 96 10.40 7.29 -4.38
C LEU A 96 8.94 6.94 -4.16
N PHE A 97 8.66 5.66 -3.92
CA PHE A 97 7.32 5.15 -3.66
C PHE A 97 6.71 5.78 -2.41
N ILE A 98 7.37 5.68 -1.25
CA ILE A 98 6.88 6.25 0.02
C ILE A 98 6.75 7.77 -0.09
N TYR A 99 7.70 8.45 -0.74
CA TYR A 99 7.59 9.88 -0.98
C TYR A 99 6.38 10.21 -1.86
N GLY A 100 6.16 9.45 -2.93
CA GLY A 100 5.01 9.57 -3.82
C GLY A 100 3.68 9.44 -3.08
N VAL A 101 3.51 8.37 -2.31
CA VAL A 101 2.33 8.14 -1.43
C VAL A 101 2.15 9.31 -0.47
N THR A 102 3.21 9.74 0.21
CA THR A 102 3.15 10.84 1.18
C THR A 102 2.66 12.13 0.53
N ARG A 103 3.22 12.48 -0.64
CA ARG A 103 2.83 13.68 -1.38
C ARG A 103 1.40 13.59 -1.90
N LEU A 104 1.01 12.43 -2.44
CA LEU A 104 -0.36 12.16 -2.85
C LEU A 104 -1.36 12.41 -1.70
N SER A 105 -1.12 11.77 -0.54
CA SER A 105 -1.97 11.95 0.64
C SER A 105 -2.01 13.41 1.11
N GLU A 106 -0.86 14.11 1.17
CA GLU A 106 -0.80 15.54 1.56
C GLU A 106 -1.59 16.43 0.58
N GLY A 107 -1.47 16.19 -0.72
CA GLY A 107 -2.20 16.95 -1.74
C GLY A 107 -3.72 16.76 -1.65
N LEU A 108 -4.17 15.52 -1.45
CA LEU A 108 -5.59 15.19 -1.24
C LEU A 108 -6.10 15.76 0.10
N GLU A 109 -5.30 15.66 1.15
CA GLU A 109 -5.60 16.21 2.48
C GLU A 109 -5.80 17.74 2.42
N ASP A 110 -4.89 18.46 1.79
CA ASP A 110 -4.95 19.92 1.66
C ASP A 110 -6.12 20.41 0.81
N MET A 111 -6.61 19.58 -0.12
CA MET A 111 -7.80 19.86 -0.93
C MET A 111 -9.11 19.56 -0.18
N GLY A 112 -9.07 18.60 0.76
CA GLY A 112 -10.27 17.94 1.27
C GLY A 112 -10.57 18.13 2.75
N THR A 113 -9.59 18.36 3.63
CA THR A 113 -9.78 18.11 5.07
C THR A 113 -10.92 18.88 5.74
N GLU A 114 -10.99 20.20 5.55
CA GLU A 114 -12.05 21.00 6.20
C GLU A 114 -13.43 20.69 5.60
N ARG A 115 -13.49 20.43 4.29
CA ARG A 115 -14.69 19.95 3.61
C ARG A 115 -15.08 18.57 4.11
N MET A 116 -14.11 17.70 4.37
CA MET A 116 -14.32 16.33 4.82
C MET A 116 -14.86 16.27 6.24
N ARG A 117 -14.40 17.13 7.16
CA ARG A 117 -15.02 17.28 8.48
C ARG A 117 -16.50 17.67 8.38
N GLY A 118 -16.80 18.63 7.50
CA GLY A 118 -18.18 19.03 7.21
C GLY A 118 -19.02 17.89 6.59
N PHE A 119 -18.43 17.14 5.66
CA PHE A 119 -19.06 15.98 5.03
C PHE A 119 -19.32 14.85 6.03
N LEU A 120 -18.31 14.43 6.80
CA LEU A 120 -18.45 13.40 7.83
C LEU A 120 -19.54 13.77 8.84
N SER A 121 -19.57 15.01 9.33
CA SER A 121 -20.58 15.42 10.31
C SER A 121 -22.01 15.44 9.75
N LYS A 122 -22.20 15.88 8.51
CA LYS A 122 -23.53 16.00 7.88
C LYS A 122 -24.07 14.67 7.33
N CYS A 123 -23.18 13.79 6.86
CA CYS A 123 -23.57 12.57 6.17
C CYS A 123 -23.56 11.31 7.06
N THR A 124 -22.97 11.37 8.25
CA THR A 124 -22.96 10.24 9.22
C THR A 124 -24.23 10.24 10.08
N THR A 125 -25.41 10.12 9.47
CA THR A 125 -26.70 10.21 10.21
C THR A 125 -27.08 8.91 10.94
N ASN A 126 -26.64 7.76 10.42
CA ASN A 126 -26.85 6.44 11.03
C ASN A 126 -25.67 5.50 10.67
N ARG A 127 -25.68 4.26 11.17
CA ARG A 127 -24.58 3.30 10.95
C ARG A 127 -24.28 3.01 9.47
N PHE A 128 -25.31 2.88 8.63
CA PHE A 128 -25.14 2.59 7.20
C PHE A 128 -24.68 3.82 6.43
N ALA A 129 -25.28 4.97 6.73
CA ALA A 129 -24.83 6.25 6.18
C ALA A 129 -23.37 6.53 6.57
N GLY A 130 -22.97 6.17 7.79
CA GLY A 130 -21.58 6.21 8.26
C GLY A 130 -20.63 5.32 7.46
N VAL A 131 -21.03 4.09 7.13
CA VAL A 131 -20.23 3.19 6.27
C VAL A 131 -19.99 3.82 4.90
N VAL A 132 -21.05 4.29 4.23
CA VAL A 132 -20.92 4.94 2.91
C VAL A 132 -20.06 6.20 3.01
N THR A 133 -20.30 7.01 4.03
CA THR A 133 -19.57 8.27 4.27
C THR A 133 -18.09 8.01 4.53
N GLY A 134 -17.75 7.00 5.33
CA GLY A 134 -16.37 6.60 5.60
C GLY A 134 -15.67 6.05 4.35
N ALA A 135 -16.35 5.23 3.56
CA ALA A 135 -15.81 4.69 2.32
C ALA A 135 -15.46 5.82 1.34
N ILE A 136 -16.40 6.73 1.09
CA ILE A 136 -16.18 7.90 0.22
C ILE A 136 -15.05 8.77 0.77
N ALA A 137 -15.04 9.06 2.07
CA ALA A 137 -14.01 9.89 2.69
C ALA A 137 -12.62 9.28 2.53
N THR A 138 -12.47 7.98 2.78
CA THR A 138 -11.20 7.28 2.63
C THR A 138 -10.79 7.13 1.18
N THR A 139 -11.68 6.83 0.24
CA THR A 139 -11.33 6.82 -1.18
C THR A 139 -10.81 8.17 -1.64
N LEU A 140 -11.44 9.27 -1.22
CA LEU A 140 -11.04 10.62 -1.61
C LEU A 140 -9.76 11.10 -0.93
N LEU A 141 -9.54 10.72 0.33
CA LEU A 141 -8.31 11.05 1.07
C LEU A 141 -7.17 10.06 0.81
N GLU A 142 -7.48 8.93 0.16
CA GLU A 142 -6.60 7.76 -0.04
C GLU A 142 -6.06 7.13 1.27
N SER A 143 -6.50 7.61 2.44
CA SER A 143 -5.99 7.14 3.74
C SER A 143 -7.11 6.87 4.73
N SER A 144 -7.24 5.59 5.13
CA SER A 144 -8.13 5.17 6.22
C SER A 144 -7.63 5.69 7.55
N SER A 145 -6.31 5.69 7.80
CA SER A 145 -5.72 6.29 8.99
C SER A 145 -6.09 7.76 9.16
N VAL A 146 -5.95 8.60 8.13
CA VAL A 146 -6.35 10.01 8.19
C VAL A 146 -7.84 10.13 8.49
N THR A 147 -8.67 9.35 7.79
CA THR A 147 -10.13 9.34 7.98
C THR A 147 -10.51 8.96 9.42
N ILE A 148 -9.97 7.86 9.94
CA ILE A 148 -10.29 7.31 11.26
C ILE A 148 -9.72 8.20 12.37
N ILE A 149 -8.50 8.73 12.24
CA ILE A 149 -7.92 9.66 13.20
C ILE A 149 -8.74 10.95 13.27
N MET A 150 -9.24 11.44 12.13
CA MET A 150 -10.17 12.56 12.08
C MET A 150 -11.49 12.21 12.76
N THR A 151 -12.05 11.04 12.51
CA THR A 151 -13.26 10.54 13.20
C THR A 151 -13.05 10.46 14.71
N ILE A 152 -11.92 9.91 15.18
CA ILE A 152 -11.54 9.85 16.60
C ILE A 152 -11.49 11.27 17.19
N ALA A 153 -10.91 12.23 16.46
CA ALA A 153 -10.87 13.62 16.89
C ALA A 153 -12.27 14.25 16.98
N MET A 154 -13.16 13.97 16.03
CA MET A 154 -14.53 14.47 16.01
C MET A 154 -15.38 13.86 17.15
N VAL A 155 -15.19 12.57 17.45
CA VAL A 155 -15.83 11.90 18.59
C VAL A 155 -15.34 12.48 19.91
N SER A 156 -14.03 12.72 20.03
CA SER A 156 -13.44 13.36 21.20
C SER A 156 -13.95 14.78 21.42
N ALA A 157 -14.26 15.50 20.33
CA ALA A 157 -14.84 16.84 20.36
C ALA A 157 -16.38 16.87 20.49
N GLY A 158 -17.04 15.71 20.55
CA GLY A 158 -18.51 15.62 20.64
C GLY A 158 -19.27 15.96 19.35
N VAL A 159 -18.56 16.12 18.21
CA VAL A 159 -19.16 16.39 16.90
C VAL A 159 -19.82 15.14 16.32
N LEU A 160 -19.22 13.98 16.56
CA LEU A 160 -19.79 12.68 16.22
C LEU A 160 -20.05 11.90 17.51
N THR A 161 -21.16 11.14 17.53
CA THR A 161 -21.36 10.14 18.57
C THR A 161 -20.42 8.95 18.35
N PHE A 162 -20.15 8.21 19.43
CA PHE A 162 -19.40 6.96 19.35
C PHE A 162 -20.02 5.94 18.39
N VAL A 163 -21.35 5.85 18.29
CA VAL A 163 -22.00 4.88 17.39
C VAL A 163 -21.83 5.29 15.91
N GLN A 164 -21.91 6.60 15.64
CA GLN A 164 -21.67 7.15 14.30
C GLN A 164 -20.23 6.88 13.83
N SER A 165 -19.24 7.01 14.72
CA SER A 165 -17.86 6.72 14.34
C SER A 165 -17.60 5.28 13.96
N LEU A 166 -18.30 4.32 14.57
CA LEU A 166 -18.13 2.91 14.19
C LEU A 166 -18.52 2.67 12.73
N GLY A 167 -19.59 3.31 12.25
CA GLY A 167 -19.97 3.27 10.84
C GLY A 167 -18.88 3.84 9.94
N VAL A 168 -18.32 5.01 10.29
CA VAL A 168 -17.24 5.64 9.51
C VAL A 168 -15.98 4.77 9.47
N VAL A 169 -15.62 4.13 10.59
CA VAL A 169 -14.47 3.20 10.66
C VAL A 169 -14.68 2.01 9.72
N LEU A 170 -15.87 1.37 9.75
CA LEU A 170 -16.18 0.28 8.84
C LEU A 170 -16.10 0.73 7.37
N GLY A 171 -16.63 1.93 7.07
CA GLY A 171 -16.54 2.53 5.75
C GLY A 171 -15.11 2.74 5.28
N ALA A 172 -14.25 3.26 6.15
CA ALA A 172 -12.86 3.56 5.82
C ALA A 172 -12.11 2.34 5.29
N ASN A 173 -12.33 1.15 5.86
CA ASN A 173 -11.73 -0.09 5.38
C ASN A 173 -12.18 -0.47 3.94
N ILE A 174 -13.43 -0.18 3.57
CA ILE A 174 -13.89 -0.35 2.17
C ILE A 174 -13.15 0.63 1.27
N GLY A 175 -13.00 1.88 1.71
CA GLY A 175 -12.31 2.92 0.94
C GLY A 175 -10.85 2.56 0.63
N THR A 176 -10.12 1.96 1.58
CA THR A 176 -8.74 1.48 1.37
C THR A 176 -8.64 0.48 0.22
N ALA A 177 -9.61 -0.44 0.10
CA ALA A 177 -9.62 -1.43 -0.97
C ALA A 177 -9.81 -0.81 -2.38
N VAL A 178 -10.42 0.39 -2.48
CA VAL A 178 -10.50 1.13 -3.75
C VAL A 178 -9.10 1.60 -4.19
N GLY A 179 -8.23 1.99 -3.25
CA GLY A 179 -6.85 2.33 -3.56
C GLY A 179 -6.08 1.16 -4.18
N ALA A 180 -6.20 -0.03 -3.60
CA ALA A 180 -5.61 -1.26 -4.15
C ALA A 180 -6.12 -1.57 -5.57
N GLN A 181 -7.41 -1.33 -5.83
CA GLN A 181 -7.97 -1.50 -7.18
C GLN A 181 -7.32 -0.54 -8.19
N ILE A 182 -7.11 0.72 -7.82
CA ILE A 182 -6.43 1.71 -8.68
C ILE A 182 -4.99 1.27 -8.98
N ILE A 183 -4.29 0.73 -7.98
CA ILE A 183 -2.90 0.28 -8.12
C ILE A 183 -2.79 -0.98 -8.99
N SER A 184 -3.79 -1.86 -8.94
CA SER A 184 -3.87 -3.05 -9.78
C SER A 184 -4.30 -2.79 -11.23
N LEU A 185 -4.40 -1.52 -11.65
CA LEU A 185 -4.61 -1.16 -13.05
C LEU A 185 -3.25 -1.01 -13.72
N ASP A 186 -3.06 -1.69 -14.86
CA ASP A 186 -1.83 -1.62 -15.65
C ASP A 186 -1.71 -0.26 -16.37
N ILE A 187 -1.39 0.79 -15.61
CA ILE A 187 -1.28 2.17 -16.10
C ILE A 187 0.17 2.64 -16.25
N GLU A 188 1.14 1.73 -16.12
CA GLU A 188 2.58 2.00 -16.11
C GLU A 188 3.03 2.87 -17.29
N GLN A 189 2.52 2.60 -18.49
CA GLN A 189 2.84 3.36 -19.71
C GLN A 189 2.45 4.85 -19.64
N TYR A 190 1.52 5.24 -18.76
CA TYR A 190 1.04 6.61 -18.61
C TYR A 190 1.70 7.36 -17.45
N ILE A 191 2.53 6.69 -16.63
CA ILE A 191 3.17 7.29 -15.46
C ILE A 191 4.06 8.48 -15.82
N PRO A 192 4.92 8.44 -16.87
CA PRO A 192 5.71 9.61 -17.25
C PRO A 192 4.85 10.84 -17.61
N LEU A 193 3.69 10.62 -18.24
CA LEU A 193 2.75 11.69 -18.58
C LEU A 193 2.13 12.32 -17.33
N LEU A 194 1.73 11.49 -16.36
CA LEU A 194 1.19 11.96 -15.08
C LEU A 194 2.23 12.76 -14.29
N MET A 195 3.48 12.29 -14.24
CA MET A 195 4.59 13.01 -13.60
C MET A 195 4.84 14.36 -14.27
N PHE A 196 4.92 14.39 -15.61
CA PHE A 196 5.14 15.63 -16.36
C PHE A 196 4.00 16.63 -16.15
N ALA A 197 2.74 16.17 -16.21
CA ALA A 197 1.58 17.01 -15.95
C ALA A 197 1.58 17.57 -14.52
N GLY A 198 1.88 16.73 -13.52
CA GLY A 198 1.98 17.15 -12.12
C GLY A 198 3.07 18.19 -11.91
N LEU A 199 4.25 17.96 -12.48
CA LEU A 199 5.37 18.89 -12.44
C LEU A 199 5.03 20.22 -13.12
N LEU A 200 4.39 20.19 -14.29
CA LEU A 200 3.97 21.38 -15.02
C LEU A 200 2.94 22.21 -14.22
N LEU A 201 1.98 21.57 -13.55
CA LEU A 201 1.04 22.27 -12.66
C LEU A 201 1.75 22.93 -11.47
N LEU A 202 2.78 22.29 -10.92
CA LEU A 202 3.62 22.86 -9.86
C LEU A 202 4.47 24.04 -10.35
N PHE A 203 4.99 24.00 -11.57
CA PHE A 203 5.72 25.14 -12.13
C PHE A 203 4.82 26.34 -12.43
N LEU A 204 3.59 26.08 -12.89
CA LEU A 204 2.65 27.14 -13.20
C LEU A 204 2.05 27.77 -11.93
N GLU A 205 1.79 26.96 -10.90
CA GLU A 205 1.40 27.32 -9.53
C GLU A 205 0.36 28.46 -9.39
N LYS A 206 -0.53 28.62 -10.39
CA LYS A 206 -1.43 29.78 -10.52
C LYS A 206 -2.42 29.94 -9.37
N THR A 207 -2.81 28.82 -8.74
CA THR A 207 -3.75 28.80 -7.62
C THR A 207 -3.38 27.69 -6.64
N LYS A 208 -3.88 27.76 -5.40
CA LYS A 208 -3.73 26.68 -4.41
C LYS A 208 -4.26 25.34 -4.94
N THR A 209 -5.37 25.35 -5.69
CA THR A 209 -5.93 24.14 -6.30
C THR A 209 -4.99 23.55 -7.34
N TRP A 210 -4.39 24.37 -8.21
CA TRP A 210 -3.42 23.90 -9.22
C TRP A 210 -2.18 23.30 -8.56
N LYS A 211 -1.68 23.97 -7.52
CA LYS A 211 -0.56 23.45 -6.73
C LYS A 211 -0.88 22.08 -6.16
N ASN A 212 -2.01 21.94 -5.45
CA ASN A 212 -2.38 20.67 -4.83
C ASN A 212 -2.64 19.57 -5.86
N LEU A 213 -3.29 19.90 -6.98
CA LEU A 213 -3.48 18.94 -8.08
C LEU A 213 -2.12 18.51 -8.67
N GLY A 214 -1.18 19.43 -8.81
CA GLY A 214 0.19 19.14 -9.21
C GLY A 214 0.91 18.20 -8.23
N ILE A 215 0.78 18.44 -6.93
CA ILE A 215 1.28 17.55 -5.87
C ILE A 215 0.67 16.16 -5.98
N VAL A 216 -0.66 16.07 -6.17
CA VAL A 216 -1.39 14.80 -6.30
C VAL A 216 -0.89 14.01 -7.52
N LEU A 217 -0.86 14.64 -8.70
CA LEU A 217 -0.45 13.96 -9.93
C LEU A 217 1.03 13.55 -9.88
N LEU A 218 1.91 14.41 -9.40
CA LEU A 218 3.33 14.09 -9.27
C LEU A 218 3.57 13.01 -8.21
N GLY A 219 2.89 13.09 -7.07
CA GLY A 219 2.97 12.09 -6.01
C GLY A 219 2.50 10.72 -6.49
N PHE A 220 1.36 10.68 -7.18
CA PHE A 220 0.85 9.47 -7.82
C PHE A 220 1.84 8.91 -8.86
N GLY A 221 2.41 9.77 -9.71
CA GLY A 221 3.41 9.33 -10.69
C GLY A 221 4.68 8.77 -10.04
N LEU A 222 5.23 9.45 -9.03
CA LEU A 222 6.41 9.00 -8.27
C LEU A 222 6.15 7.70 -7.50
N MET A 223 4.91 7.52 -7.02
CA MET A 223 4.49 6.28 -6.38
C MET A 223 4.65 5.10 -7.35
N PHE A 224 3.99 5.14 -8.51
CA PHE A 224 4.10 4.03 -9.48
C PHE A 224 5.52 3.87 -10.04
N TYR A 225 6.24 4.97 -10.32
CA TYR A 225 7.62 4.88 -10.76
C TYR A 225 8.54 4.23 -9.71
N GLY A 226 8.29 4.49 -8.43
CA GLY A 226 8.96 3.79 -7.34
C GLY A 226 8.63 2.29 -7.29
N LEU A 227 7.39 1.90 -7.58
CA LEU A 227 6.99 0.49 -7.69
C LEU A 227 7.68 -0.21 -8.87
N GLU A 228 7.76 0.44 -10.02
CA GLU A 228 8.50 -0.06 -11.20
C GLU A 228 9.98 -0.26 -10.88
N ALA A 229 10.62 0.70 -10.19
CA ALA A 229 12.00 0.58 -9.76
C ALA A 229 12.22 -0.56 -8.74
N ILE A 230 11.24 -0.80 -7.84
CA ILE A 230 11.27 -1.96 -6.93
C ILE A 230 11.16 -3.25 -7.74
N ASP A 231 10.22 -3.36 -8.68
CA ASP A 231 10.07 -4.55 -9.51
C ASP A 231 11.34 -4.87 -10.29
N GLU A 232 11.91 -3.88 -10.99
CA GLU A 232 13.13 -4.04 -11.77
C GLU A 232 14.28 -4.56 -10.91
N ALA A 233 14.48 -3.98 -9.73
CA ALA A 233 15.52 -4.38 -8.80
C ALA A 233 15.34 -5.80 -8.25
N MET A 234 14.10 -6.31 -8.20
CA MET A 234 13.78 -7.63 -7.66
C MET A 234 13.69 -8.73 -8.73
N LYS A 235 13.80 -8.42 -10.02
CA LYS A 235 13.76 -9.42 -11.11
C LYS A 235 14.70 -10.62 -10.91
N PRO A 236 15.96 -10.46 -10.46
CA PRO A 236 16.86 -11.61 -10.25
C PRO A 236 16.34 -12.60 -9.19
N PHE A 237 15.46 -12.19 -8.28
CA PHE A 237 14.87 -13.11 -7.30
C PHE A 237 13.84 -14.08 -7.88
N ARG A 238 13.41 -13.91 -9.13
CA ARG A 238 12.47 -14.84 -9.78
C ARG A 238 13.06 -16.24 -10.00
N THR A 239 14.39 -16.36 -10.00
CA THR A 239 15.12 -17.62 -10.18
C THR A 239 16.00 -17.98 -8.99
N TYR A 240 15.92 -17.21 -7.88
CA TYR A 240 16.74 -17.43 -6.70
C TYR A 240 16.01 -18.33 -5.68
N GLU A 241 16.39 -19.61 -5.62
CA GLU A 241 15.71 -20.64 -4.83
C GLU A 241 15.42 -20.24 -3.37
N PRO A 242 16.37 -19.66 -2.60
CA PRO A 242 16.10 -19.28 -1.21
C PRO A 242 14.99 -18.21 -1.07
N PHE A 243 14.83 -17.34 -2.07
CA PHE A 243 13.72 -16.38 -2.07
C PHE A 243 12.40 -17.06 -2.43
N ILE A 244 12.41 -17.98 -3.39
CA ILE A 244 11.24 -18.79 -3.77
C ILE A 244 10.74 -19.59 -2.57
N ASP A 245 11.63 -20.30 -1.86
CA ASP A 245 11.35 -21.06 -0.65
C ASP A 245 10.73 -20.18 0.45
N LEU A 246 11.26 -18.97 0.62
CA LEU A 246 10.73 -18.00 1.59
C LEU A 246 9.30 -17.59 1.21
N MET A 247 9.06 -17.25 -0.06
CA MET A 247 7.74 -16.86 -0.55
C MET A 247 6.74 -18.02 -0.48
N GLU A 248 7.17 -19.24 -0.78
CA GLU A 248 6.37 -20.45 -0.59
C GLU A 248 6.02 -20.66 0.88
N THR A 249 6.99 -20.49 1.80
CA THR A 249 6.76 -20.56 3.25
C THR A 249 5.71 -19.55 3.71
N LEU A 250 5.76 -18.30 3.22
CA LEU A 250 4.76 -17.29 3.52
C LEU A 250 3.37 -17.66 2.96
N GLY A 251 3.31 -18.27 1.78
CA GLY A 251 2.06 -18.73 1.16
C GLY A 251 1.43 -19.91 1.89
N ASN A 252 2.26 -20.85 2.35
CA ASN A 252 1.85 -22.05 3.08
C ASN A 252 1.56 -21.78 4.56
N ASN A 253 2.04 -20.65 5.11
CA ASN A 253 1.80 -20.22 6.48
C ASN A 253 1.15 -18.82 6.53
N PRO A 254 -0.19 -18.74 6.39
CA PRO A 254 -0.89 -17.46 6.39
C PRO A 254 -0.71 -16.62 7.67
N ILE A 255 -0.45 -17.25 8.82
CA ILE A 255 -0.16 -16.54 10.07
C ILE A 255 1.16 -15.78 9.95
N LEU A 256 2.20 -16.44 9.43
CA LEU A 256 3.49 -15.82 9.20
C LEU A 256 3.39 -14.70 8.17
N GLY A 257 2.70 -14.94 7.05
CA GLY A 257 2.44 -13.91 6.04
C GLY A 257 1.73 -12.68 6.63
N ALA A 258 0.68 -12.89 7.45
CA ALA A 258 -0.01 -11.81 8.13
C ALA A 258 0.87 -11.08 9.17
N ALA A 259 1.73 -11.80 9.89
CA ALA A 259 2.67 -11.16 10.82
C ALA A 259 3.67 -10.25 10.09
N VAL A 260 4.20 -10.69 8.94
CA VAL A 260 5.09 -9.90 8.08
C VAL A 260 4.37 -8.66 7.55
N GLY A 261 3.15 -8.82 7.03
CA GLY A 261 2.34 -7.70 6.55
C GLY A 261 2.03 -6.67 7.63
N ALA A 262 1.62 -7.12 8.82
CA ALA A 262 1.36 -6.25 9.97
C ALA A 262 2.62 -5.48 10.39
N LEU A 263 3.77 -6.16 10.50
CA LEU A 263 5.04 -5.54 10.84
C LEU A 263 5.44 -4.48 9.82
N PHE A 264 5.38 -4.81 8.53
CA PHE A 264 5.75 -3.91 7.46
C PHE A 264 4.84 -2.68 7.43
N THR A 265 3.53 -2.87 7.60
CA THR A 265 2.58 -1.75 7.72
C THR A 265 2.84 -0.90 8.96
N VAL A 266 3.22 -1.47 10.10
CA VAL A 266 3.58 -0.68 11.30
C VAL A 266 4.83 0.17 11.04
N ILE A 267 5.82 -0.37 10.31
CA ILE A 267 7.04 0.35 9.95
C ILE A 267 6.72 1.48 8.97
N ILE A 268 6.03 1.18 7.87
CA ILE A 268 5.72 2.16 6.82
C ILE A 268 4.63 3.14 7.26
N GLN A 269 3.78 2.75 8.23
CA GLN A 269 2.59 3.47 8.67
C GLN A 269 1.55 3.68 7.56
N SER A 270 1.50 2.76 6.58
CA SER A 270 0.51 2.76 5.52
C SER A 270 0.23 1.34 5.02
N SER A 271 -1.01 0.86 5.23
CA SER A 271 -1.46 -0.40 4.65
C SER A 271 -1.63 -0.31 3.15
N SER A 272 -2.14 0.81 2.61
CA SER A 272 -2.22 1.03 1.16
C SER A 272 -0.84 0.88 0.53
N ALA A 273 0.19 1.46 1.14
CA ALA A 273 1.56 1.36 0.65
C ALA A 273 2.10 -0.07 0.72
N THR A 274 1.83 -0.78 1.83
CA THR A 274 2.21 -2.19 2.01
C THR A 274 1.54 -3.07 0.95
N VAL A 275 0.23 -2.93 0.76
CA VAL A 275 -0.54 -3.73 -0.19
C VAL A 275 -0.15 -3.40 -1.64
N ALA A 276 0.18 -2.15 -1.95
CA ALA A 276 0.69 -1.77 -3.26
C ALA A 276 1.96 -2.53 -3.64
N ILE A 277 2.94 -2.60 -2.73
CA ILE A 277 4.18 -3.37 -2.94
C ILE A 277 3.84 -4.84 -3.15
N VAL A 278 2.94 -5.41 -2.34
CA VAL A 278 2.49 -6.79 -2.51
C VAL A 278 1.83 -7.02 -3.86
N ILE A 279 0.96 -6.11 -4.31
CA ILE A 279 0.30 -6.17 -5.62
C ILE A 279 1.34 -6.16 -6.74
N THR A 280 2.30 -5.23 -6.70
CA THR A 280 3.38 -5.14 -7.70
C THR A 280 4.20 -6.43 -7.76
N LEU A 281 4.69 -6.91 -6.62
CA LEU A 281 5.48 -8.14 -6.58
C LEU A 281 4.67 -9.37 -7.02
N ALA A 282 3.37 -9.41 -6.73
CA ALA A 282 2.48 -10.45 -7.19
C ALA A 282 2.24 -10.40 -8.70
N SER A 283 2.02 -9.21 -9.28
CA SER A 283 1.92 -9.01 -10.74
C SER A 283 3.17 -9.49 -11.48
N SER A 284 4.32 -9.35 -10.83
CA SER A 284 5.63 -9.78 -11.33
C SER A 284 5.96 -11.26 -11.11
N GLY A 285 5.06 -12.02 -10.49
CA GLY A 285 5.26 -13.44 -10.19
C GLY A 285 6.21 -13.73 -9.03
N LEU A 286 6.67 -12.71 -8.29
CA LEU A 286 7.53 -12.89 -7.12
C LEU A 286 6.73 -13.33 -5.88
N ILE A 287 5.44 -12.99 -5.81
CA ILE A 287 4.54 -13.36 -4.70
C ILE A 287 3.35 -14.16 -5.25
N SER A 288 3.10 -15.33 -4.67
CA SER A 288 1.92 -16.14 -4.98
C SER A 288 0.64 -15.51 -4.41
N LEU A 289 -0.53 -15.82 -4.98
CA LEU A 289 -1.81 -15.32 -4.46
C LEU A 289 -2.02 -15.62 -2.95
N PRO A 290 -1.77 -16.85 -2.45
CA PRO A 290 -1.92 -17.13 -1.02
C PRO A 290 -1.01 -16.27 -0.13
N ALA A 291 0.25 -16.08 -0.54
CA ALA A 291 1.19 -15.22 0.19
C ALA A 291 0.74 -13.76 0.17
N GLY A 292 0.30 -13.26 -0.99
CA GLY A 292 -0.22 -11.89 -1.14
C GLY A 292 -1.46 -11.64 -0.28
N VAL A 293 -2.40 -12.59 -0.25
CA VAL A 293 -3.59 -12.53 0.63
C VAL A 293 -3.19 -12.53 2.10
N ALA A 294 -2.26 -13.40 2.52
CA ALA A 294 -1.80 -13.45 3.91
C ALA A 294 -1.18 -12.12 4.36
N ILE A 295 -0.27 -11.55 3.55
CA ILE A 295 0.38 -10.27 3.85
C ILE A 295 -0.66 -9.13 3.88
N MET A 296 -1.60 -9.12 2.94
CA MET A 296 -2.71 -8.15 2.89
C MET A 296 -3.57 -8.19 4.17
N LEU A 297 -3.93 -9.38 4.67
CA LEU A 297 -4.67 -9.53 5.94
C LEU A 297 -3.88 -8.94 7.12
N GLY A 298 -2.56 -9.17 7.12
CA GLY A 298 -1.64 -8.56 8.08
C GLY A 298 -1.64 -7.04 8.05
N ALA A 299 -1.58 -6.47 6.86
CA ALA A 299 -1.54 -5.02 6.66
C ALA A 299 -2.76 -4.30 7.27
N GLU A 300 -3.95 -4.88 7.16
CA GLU A 300 -5.18 -4.35 7.77
C GLU A 300 -5.09 -4.28 9.31
N VAL A 301 -4.46 -5.27 9.94
CA VAL A 301 -4.20 -5.26 11.39
C VAL A 301 -3.12 -4.23 11.74
N GLY A 302 -2.04 -4.16 10.95
CA GLY A 302 -0.93 -3.23 11.17
C GLY A 302 -1.37 -1.77 11.22
N THR A 303 -2.29 -1.36 10.34
CA THR A 303 -2.84 0.01 10.30
C THR A 303 -3.51 0.42 11.60
N CYS A 304 -3.98 -0.51 12.43
CA CYS A 304 -4.60 -0.17 13.70
C CYS A 304 -3.63 0.49 14.70
N ALA A 305 -2.31 0.31 14.55
CA ALA A 305 -1.32 0.88 15.45
C ALA A 305 -1.42 2.42 15.56
N ASP A 306 -1.54 3.12 14.43
CA ASP A 306 -1.62 4.58 14.43
C ASP A 306 -2.94 5.09 15.06
N THR A 307 -4.04 4.37 14.85
CA THR A 307 -5.36 4.74 15.35
C THR A 307 -5.42 4.57 16.86
N LEU A 308 -4.82 3.51 17.40
CA LEU A 308 -4.70 3.29 18.84
C LEU A 308 -3.88 4.40 19.48
N ILE A 309 -2.75 4.77 18.88
CA ILE A 309 -1.93 5.92 19.33
C ILE A 309 -2.75 7.21 19.32
N ALA A 310 -3.59 7.41 18.29
CA ALA A 310 -4.43 8.60 18.17
C ALA A 310 -5.50 8.73 19.27
N THR A 311 -5.89 7.64 19.93
CA THR A 311 -6.85 7.67 21.05
C THR A 311 -6.25 8.16 22.38
N ILE A 312 -4.92 8.14 22.52
CA ILE A 312 -4.25 8.43 23.81
C ILE A 312 -4.59 9.85 24.28
N GLY A 313 -5.20 9.95 25.46
CA GLY A 313 -5.56 11.23 26.09
C GLY A 313 -6.81 11.90 25.52
N ARG A 314 -7.67 11.20 24.76
CA ARG A 314 -8.86 11.77 24.10
C ARG A 314 -10.22 11.36 24.69
N GLY A 315 -10.22 10.73 25.87
CA GLY A 315 -11.44 10.28 26.57
C GLY A 315 -11.98 8.93 26.08
N ARG A 316 -12.99 8.41 26.77
CA ARG A 316 -13.54 7.06 26.55
C ARG A 316 -14.20 6.87 25.17
N PRO A 317 -14.96 7.82 24.61
CA PRO A 317 -15.53 7.67 23.27
C PRO A 317 -14.48 7.48 22.16
N ALA A 318 -13.37 8.22 22.25
CA ALA A 318 -12.22 8.07 21.36
C ALA A 318 -11.54 6.71 21.52
N LEU A 319 -11.28 6.30 22.78
CA LEU A 319 -10.69 5.00 23.09
C LEU A 319 -11.56 3.84 22.57
N ARG A 320 -12.89 3.89 22.75
CA ARG A 320 -13.81 2.87 22.21
C ARG A 320 -13.77 2.84 20.68
N THR A 321 -13.65 3.98 20.01
CA THR A 321 -13.56 4.04 18.54
C THR A 321 -12.28 3.36 18.05
N GLY A 322 -11.12 3.63 18.67
CA GLY A 322 -9.86 2.95 18.31
C GLY A 322 -9.86 1.46 18.68
N ALA A 323 -10.43 1.11 19.84
CA ALA A 323 -10.59 -0.29 20.25
C ALA A 323 -11.52 -1.07 19.30
N PHE A 324 -12.58 -0.42 18.79
CA PHE A 324 -13.43 -1.00 17.75
C PHE A 324 -12.64 -1.26 16.47
N HIS A 325 -11.88 -0.26 15.99
CA HIS A 325 -11.06 -0.41 14.78
C HIS A 325 -10.07 -1.58 14.90
N PHE A 326 -9.32 -1.64 16.01
CA PHE A 326 -8.40 -2.74 16.27
C PHE A 326 -9.10 -4.10 16.38
N GLY A 327 -10.17 -4.19 17.19
CA GLY A 327 -10.91 -5.44 17.38
C GLY A 327 -11.55 -5.94 16.09
N PHE A 328 -12.11 -5.04 15.28
CA PHE A 328 -12.69 -5.38 13.98
C PHE A 328 -11.65 -5.97 13.04
N ASN A 329 -10.52 -5.30 12.83
CA ASN A 329 -9.48 -5.79 11.93
C ASN A 329 -8.82 -7.06 12.46
N LEU A 330 -8.56 -7.15 13.77
CA LEU A 330 -7.96 -8.35 14.36
C LEU A 330 -8.87 -9.57 14.20
N VAL A 331 -10.15 -9.45 14.55
CA VAL A 331 -11.11 -10.57 14.41
C VAL A 331 -11.30 -10.92 12.93
N SER A 332 -11.45 -9.91 12.06
CA SER A 332 -11.59 -10.16 10.62
C SER A 332 -10.35 -10.85 10.07
N ALA A 333 -9.14 -10.43 10.43
CA ALA A 333 -7.90 -11.06 9.97
C ALA A 333 -7.76 -12.49 10.47
N ILE A 334 -8.12 -12.78 11.74
CA ILE A 334 -8.14 -14.15 12.27
C ILE A 334 -9.09 -15.03 11.44
N LEU A 335 -10.30 -14.55 11.16
CA LEU A 335 -11.26 -15.26 10.32
C LEU A 335 -10.73 -15.41 8.88
N GLY A 336 -10.13 -14.35 8.33
CA GLY A 336 -9.51 -14.36 7.01
C GLY A 336 -8.38 -15.38 6.89
N ILE A 337 -7.57 -15.55 7.95
CA ILE A 337 -6.52 -16.56 8.03
C ILE A 337 -7.14 -17.97 8.07
N ILE A 338 -8.15 -18.20 8.92
CA ILE A 338 -8.84 -19.49 9.03
C ILE A 338 -9.48 -19.89 7.69
N PHE A 339 -10.09 -18.93 6.99
CA PHE A 339 -10.77 -19.14 5.73
C PHE A 339 -9.93 -18.73 4.51
N ALA A 340 -8.60 -18.59 4.64
CA ALA A 340 -7.74 -18.12 3.57
C ALA A 340 -7.85 -18.99 2.29
N PRO A 341 -7.88 -20.33 2.36
CA PRO A 341 -8.07 -21.17 1.17
C PRO A 341 -9.41 -20.91 0.47
N LEU A 342 -10.48 -20.65 1.23
CA LEU A 342 -11.80 -20.35 0.67
C LEU A 342 -11.82 -18.96 0.02
N LEU A 343 -11.19 -17.96 0.65
CA LEU A 343 -11.05 -16.63 0.09
C LEU A 343 -10.28 -16.66 -1.23
N VAL A 344 -9.17 -17.40 -1.29
CA VAL A 344 -8.38 -17.60 -2.51
C VAL A 344 -9.22 -18.28 -3.60
N GLN A 345 -9.93 -19.36 -3.29
CA GLN A 345 -10.81 -20.03 -4.26
C GLN A 345 -11.92 -19.13 -4.79
N LEU A 346 -12.54 -18.34 -3.91
CA LEU A 346 -13.56 -17.37 -4.30
C LEU A 346 -12.98 -16.31 -5.25
N VAL A 347 -11.80 -15.77 -4.94
CA VAL A 347 -11.11 -14.81 -5.82
C VAL A 347 -10.83 -15.42 -7.20
N LEU A 348 -10.34 -16.66 -7.24
CA LEU A 348 -10.06 -17.37 -8.49
C LEU A 348 -11.33 -17.64 -9.31
N SER A 349 -12.49 -17.85 -8.66
CA SER A 349 -13.72 -18.18 -9.39
C SER A 349 -14.27 -17.05 -10.26
N PHE A 350 -14.05 -15.78 -9.90
CA PHE A 350 -14.49 -14.63 -10.71
C PHE A 350 -13.35 -13.80 -11.30
N SER A 351 -12.10 -14.01 -10.84
CA SER A 351 -10.93 -13.27 -11.34
C SER A 351 -9.75 -14.15 -11.74
N GLY A 352 -9.97 -15.45 -11.95
CA GLY A 352 -8.93 -16.39 -12.38
C GLY A 352 -8.25 -16.04 -13.72
N GLY A 353 -8.92 -15.28 -14.58
CA GLY A 353 -8.33 -14.76 -15.83
C GLY A 353 -7.55 -13.44 -15.66
N ALA A 354 -7.55 -12.83 -14.48
CA ALA A 354 -6.78 -11.62 -14.19
C ALA A 354 -5.39 -11.96 -13.64
N GLY A 355 -4.43 -11.02 -13.78
CA GLY A 355 -3.12 -11.14 -13.15
C GLY A 355 -3.19 -11.24 -11.62
N VAL A 356 -2.18 -11.87 -11.02
CA VAL A 356 -2.15 -12.19 -9.57
C VAL A 356 -2.26 -10.92 -8.70
N GLY A 357 -1.60 -9.82 -9.07
CA GLY A 357 -1.73 -8.55 -8.33
C GLY A 357 -3.17 -8.05 -8.29
N ARG A 358 -3.93 -8.18 -9.39
CA ARG A 358 -5.35 -7.82 -9.44
C ARG A 358 -6.21 -8.79 -8.63
N GLN A 359 -5.84 -10.07 -8.56
CA GLN A 359 -6.48 -11.05 -7.67
C GLN A 359 -6.28 -10.67 -6.19
N VAL A 360 -5.09 -10.21 -5.78
CA VAL A 360 -4.86 -9.69 -4.41
C VAL A 360 -5.74 -8.47 -4.12
N ALA A 361 -5.81 -7.51 -5.04
CA ALA A 361 -6.69 -6.35 -4.90
C ALA A 361 -8.17 -6.74 -4.78
N ASN A 362 -8.61 -7.77 -5.52
CA ASN A 362 -9.96 -8.32 -5.44
C ASN A 362 -10.20 -9.03 -4.11
N ALA A 363 -9.20 -9.75 -3.59
CA ALA A 363 -9.26 -10.37 -2.27
C ALA A 363 -9.51 -9.32 -1.18
N GLN A 364 -8.85 -8.17 -1.26
CA GLN A 364 -9.03 -7.09 -0.29
C GLN A 364 -10.44 -6.49 -0.31
N ILE A 365 -10.95 -6.19 -1.51
CA ILE A 365 -12.34 -5.71 -1.70
C ILE A 365 -13.32 -6.70 -1.07
N LEU A 366 -13.17 -7.99 -1.37
CA LEU A 366 -14.07 -9.03 -0.84
C LEU A 366 -13.96 -9.18 0.67
N PHE A 367 -12.74 -9.26 1.18
CA PHE A 367 -12.47 -9.41 2.60
C PHE A 367 -13.07 -8.25 3.41
N ASN A 368 -12.76 -7.01 3.02
CA ASN A 368 -13.27 -5.81 3.69
C ASN A 368 -14.79 -5.68 3.49
N GLY A 369 -15.30 -5.98 2.30
CA GLY A 369 -16.75 -5.94 2.01
C GLY A 369 -17.55 -6.93 2.86
N ILE A 370 -17.13 -8.19 2.92
CA ILE A 370 -17.77 -9.23 3.74
C ILE A 370 -17.66 -8.87 5.23
N GLY A 371 -16.47 -8.47 5.68
CA GLY A 371 -16.25 -8.06 7.07
C GLY A 371 -17.18 -6.92 7.50
N VAL A 372 -17.31 -5.89 6.67
CA VAL A 372 -18.21 -4.76 6.94
C VAL A 372 -19.68 -5.17 6.90
N LEU A 373 -20.09 -5.98 5.92
CA LEU A 373 -21.48 -6.46 5.82
C LEU A 373 -21.91 -7.24 7.07
N VAL A 374 -21.03 -8.11 7.58
CA VAL A 374 -21.29 -8.84 8.83
C VAL A 374 -21.31 -7.87 10.02
N MET A 375 -20.28 -7.03 10.15
CA MET A 375 -20.13 -6.19 11.35
C MET A 375 -21.16 -5.07 11.46
N VAL A 376 -21.62 -4.51 10.35
CA VAL A 376 -22.63 -3.44 10.38
C VAL A 376 -23.95 -3.94 10.98
N ILE A 377 -24.29 -5.23 10.80
CA ILE A 377 -25.48 -5.86 11.38
C ILE A 377 -25.35 -5.92 12.91
N PHE A 378 -24.19 -6.37 13.42
CA PHE A 378 -23.92 -6.53 14.86
C PHE A 378 -23.44 -5.26 15.57
N LEU A 379 -23.28 -4.14 14.85
CA LEU A 379 -22.77 -2.89 15.37
C LEU A 379 -23.41 -2.41 16.69
N PRO A 380 -24.75 -2.50 16.90
CA PRO A 380 -25.37 -2.09 18.16
C PRO A 380 -24.94 -2.96 19.33
N ALA A 381 -24.81 -4.27 19.13
CA ALA A 381 -24.36 -5.20 20.17
C ALA A 381 -22.88 -4.94 20.51
N ILE A 382 -22.03 -4.76 19.48
CA ILE A 382 -20.62 -4.43 19.67
C ILE A 382 -20.45 -3.10 20.41
N ALA A 383 -21.25 -2.08 20.07
CA ALA A 383 -21.24 -0.81 20.76
C ALA A 383 -21.56 -0.95 22.25
N GLN A 384 -22.56 -1.77 22.61
CA GLN A 384 -22.90 -2.05 24.01
C GLN A 384 -21.78 -2.81 24.74
N ILE A 385 -21.16 -3.80 24.09
CA ILE A 385 -20.03 -4.54 24.65
C ILE A 385 -18.87 -3.58 24.93
N LEU A 386 -18.50 -2.73 23.97
CA LEU A 386 -17.42 -1.75 24.14
C LEU A 386 -17.73 -0.71 25.22
N GLN A 387 -19.00 -0.30 25.37
CA GLN A 387 -19.41 0.58 26.47
C GLN A 387 -19.28 -0.08 27.85
N ARG A 388 -19.50 -1.40 27.95
CA ARG A 388 -19.31 -2.16 29.19
C ARG A 388 -17.83 -2.41 29.49
N LEU A 389 -17.04 -2.80 28.49
CA LEU A 389 -15.60 -3.07 28.65
C LEU A 389 -14.80 -1.79 28.93
N ILE A 390 -15.23 -0.67 28.35
CA ILE A 390 -14.56 0.62 28.49
C ILE A 390 -15.61 1.60 29.03
N PRO A 391 -15.94 1.58 30.34
CA PRO A 391 -16.98 2.43 30.91
C PRO A 391 -16.56 3.91 30.94
N ASP A 392 -17.56 4.82 30.94
CA ASP A 392 -17.32 6.26 31.10
C ASP A 392 -16.71 6.54 32.49
N THR A 393 -15.84 7.54 32.58
CA THR A 393 -15.29 8.07 33.83
C THR A 393 -15.83 9.48 34.11
N GLY A 394 -15.71 9.96 35.35
CA GLY A 394 -16.20 11.30 35.73
C GLY A 394 -15.62 12.46 34.90
N ASN A 395 -14.44 12.29 34.30
CA ASN A 395 -13.84 13.28 33.40
C ASN A 395 -14.46 13.28 31.99
N ASP A 396 -15.07 12.18 31.54
CA ASP A 396 -15.71 12.11 30.22
C ASP A 396 -17.03 12.90 30.18
N LEU A 397 -17.66 13.11 31.35
CA LEU A 397 -18.85 13.96 31.48
C LEU A 397 -18.54 15.46 31.30
N LYS A 398 -17.31 15.89 31.61
CA LYS A 398 -16.84 17.28 31.40
C LYS A 398 -16.42 17.57 29.96
N LEU A 399 -16.20 16.53 29.16
CA LEU A 399 -15.86 16.63 27.73
C LEU A 399 -17.10 16.63 26.82
N LYS A 400 -18.31 16.41 27.38
CA LYS A 400 -19.56 16.56 26.63
C LYS A 400 -19.80 18.06 26.38
N PRO A 401 -20.03 18.50 25.14
CA PRO A 401 -20.42 19.88 24.89
C PRO A 401 -21.75 20.20 25.60
N GLU A 402 -21.86 21.41 26.18
CA GLU A 402 -23.03 21.88 26.94
C GLU A 402 -24.36 21.74 26.17
N THR A 403 -24.30 21.68 24.83
CA THR A 403 -25.47 21.52 23.95
C THR A 403 -26.21 20.19 24.10
N VAL A 404 -25.62 19.16 24.71
CA VAL A 404 -26.31 17.87 24.96
C VAL A 404 -27.07 17.88 26.29
N GLN A 405 -26.81 18.82 27.20
CA GLN A 405 -27.55 18.93 28.47
C GLN A 405 -28.91 19.63 28.34
N ALA A 406 -29.21 20.26 27.20
CA ALA A 406 -30.46 21.00 27.00
C ALA A 406 -31.63 20.15 26.42
N ALA A 407 -31.48 18.84 26.29
CA ALA A 407 -32.52 17.94 25.76
C ALA A 407 -32.80 16.76 26.69
N ARG A 408 -33.04 17.04 27.97
CA ARG A 408 -33.66 16.11 28.92
C ARG A 408 -34.87 16.73 29.59
#